data_AF-A0A6V7XY46-F1
#
_entry.id   AF-A0A6V7XY46-F1
#
_cell.length_a   1.000
_cell.length_b   1.000
_cell.length_c   1.000
_cell.angle_alpha   90.00
_cell.angle_beta   90.00
_cell.angle_gamma   90.00
#
_symmetry.space_group_name_H-M   'P 1'
#
loop_
_entity.id
_entity.type
_entity.pdbx_description
1 polymer ?
#
loop_
_entity_poly.entity_id
_entity_poly.type
_entity_poly.pdbx_seq_one_letter_code
_entity_poly.pdbx_strand_id
1 'polypeptide(L)'
;MTEGTTASKGVGHHHKDLHFDQIVNEIRDIQLIVDNLLFGSVFLRQPRGVSEGAVPKKPSDVPSLEEASQQIDGTITHMHSLSGRLNELLENKDNECFEDQIDEYLRELEDSERTLAALKPMLNQENLTEGEIGKSDVSWLSWRRNTLGAKLHRESNELHSLIEGSENGDNIEKTAKNRLKIAEGLLKTADSLQRSAQYLSWFTTRVMEYNETLPEIEKDFTCSLVAQWVQEEVNKVQEHHKNCKNFCSELASKTEK
;
A
#
# COMPACT_ATOMS: atom_id res chain seq x y z
N MET A 1 -47.79 -9.57 -43.60
CA MET A 1 -47.56 -9.52 -42.15
C MET A 1 -46.34 -10.36 -41.87
N THR A 2 -45.19 -9.70 -41.76
CA THR A 2 -43.89 -10.32 -41.45
C THR A 2 -43.58 -9.96 -40.02
N GLU A 3 -43.73 -10.92 -39.11
CA GLU A 3 -43.36 -10.77 -37.71
C GLU A 3 -41.83 -10.83 -37.58
N GLY A 4 -41.28 -9.74 -37.03
CA GLY A 4 -39.86 -9.55 -36.81
C GLY A 4 -39.38 -10.32 -35.59
N THR A 5 -38.26 -11.00 -35.77
CA THR A 5 -37.45 -11.60 -34.71
C THR A 5 -36.75 -10.49 -33.92
N THR A 6 -37.15 -10.27 -32.67
CA THR A 6 -36.36 -9.51 -31.69
C THR A 6 -35.77 -10.48 -30.67
N ALA A 7 -34.54 -10.92 -30.93
CA ALA A 7 -33.71 -11.55 -29.92
C ALA A 7 -33.28 -10.48 -28.91
N SER A 8 -33.91 -10.51 -27.73
CA SER A 8 -33.50 -9.73 -26.57
C SER A 8 -32.17 -10.30 -26.05
N LYS A 9 -31.08 -9.55 -26.18
CA LYS A 9 -29.80 -9.85 -25.52
C LYS A 9 -29.99 -9.70 -24.00
N GLY A 10 -30.21 -10.85 -23.34
CA GLY A 10 -30.24 -10.95 -21.90
C GLY A 10 -28.86 -10.75 -21.29
N VAL A 11 -28.78 -9.71 -20.45
CA VAL A 11 -27.89 -9.48 -19.30
C VAL A 11 -26.95 -10.65 -18.97
N GLY A 12 -25.65 -10.41 -19.15
CA GLY A 12 -24.58 -11.35 -18.82
C GLY A 12 -24.62 -11.75 -17.34
N HIS A 13 -24.88 -13.03 -17.10
CA HIS A 13 -24.43 -13.67 -15.87
C HIS A 13 -22.91 -13.67 -15.91
N HIS A 14 -22.26 -12.94 -14.99
CA HIS A 14 -20.85 -13.15 -14.69
C HIS A 14 -20.65 -14.62 -14.28
N HIS A 15 -20.17 -15.43 -15.21
CA HIS A 15 -19.66 -16.75 -14.90
C HIS A 15 -18.47 -16.53 -13.96
N LYS A 16 -18.59 -16.96 -12.70
CA LYS A 16 -17.45 -16.98 -11.78
C LYS A 16 -16.43 -17.97 -12.33
N ASP A 17 -15.36 -17.46 -12.91
CA ASP A 17 -14.21 -18.28 -13.24
C ASP A 17 -13.40 -18.50 -11.96
N LEU A 18 -13.45 -19.74 -11.44
CA LEU A 18 -12.74 -20.13 -10.23
C LEU A 18 -11.22 -19.94 -10.36
N HIS A 19 -10.67 -20.00 -11.58
CA HIS A 19 -9.25 -19.74 -11.82
C HIS A 19 -8.91 -18.26 -11.74
N PHE A 20 -9.79 -17.38 -12.26
CA PHE A 20 -9.61 -15.94 -12.13
C PHE A 20 -9.78 -15.47 -10.69
N ASP A 21 -10.76 -16.00 -9.96
CA ASP A 21 -10.96 -15.70 -8.53
C ASP A 21 -9.73 -16.08 -7.68
N GLN A 22 -9.03 -17.18 -8.03
CA GLN A 22 -7.78 -17.57 -7.37
C GLN A 22 -6.67 -16.55 -7.62
N ILE A 23 -6.49 -16.11 -8.86
CA ILE A 23 -5.50 -15.10 -9.24
C ILE A 23 -5.76 -13.78 -8.50
N VAL A 24 -7.01 -13.32 -8.43
CA VAL A 24 -7.38 -12.11 -7.70
C VAL A 24 -7.01 -12.21 -6.22
N ASN A 25 -7.21 -13.37 -5.60
CA ASN A 25 -6.82 -13.57 -4.20
C ASN A 25 -5.30 -13.58 -4.03
N GLU A 26 -4.55 -14.21 -4.94
CA GLU A 26 -3.08 -14.18 -4.92
C GLU A 26 -2.53 -12.75 -5.05
N ILE A 27 -3.13 -11.91 -5.90
CA ILE A 27 -2.74 -10.49 -6.04
C ILE A 27 -2.93 -9.75 -4.73
N ARG A 28 -4.08 -9.94 -4.05
CA ARG A 28 -4.36 -9.32 -2.75
C ARG A 28 -3.36 -9.76 -1.69
N ASP A 29 -3.01 -11.03 -1.66
CA ASP A 29 -2.01 -11.56 -0.72
C ASP A 29 -0.62 -10.94 -0.98
N ILE A 30 -0.22 -10.81 -2.25
CA ILE A 30 1.01 -10.11 -2.65
C ILE A 30 0.97 -8.65 -2.17
N GLN A 31 -0.12 -7.92 -2.43
CA GLN A 31 -0.25 -6.53 -2.01
C GLN A 31 -0.11 -6.37 -0.50
N LEU A 32 -0.71 -7.28 0.29
CA LEU A 32 -0.57 -7.28 1.73
C LEU A 32 0.89 -7.53 2.17
N ILE A 33 1.59 -8.46 1.53
CA ILE A 33 3.02 -8.71 1.79
C ILE A 33 3.85 -7.47 1.44
N VAL A 34 3.61 -6.85 0.28
CA VAL A 34 4.29 -5.64 -0.17
C VAL A 34 4.09 -4.50 0.83
N ASP A 35 2.85 -4.26 1.27
CA ASP A 35 2.54 -3.23 2.26
C ASP A 35 3.24 -3.51 3.60
N ASN A 36 3.24 -4.76 4.06
CA ASN A 36 3.91 -5.14 5.31
C ASN A 36 5.44 -4.97 5.22
N LEU A 37 6.05 -5.37 4.11
CA LEU A 37 7.49 -5.19 3.88
C LEU A 37 7.83 -3.70 3.77
N LEU A 38 7.03 -2.95 3.02
CA LEU A 38 7.23 -1.54 2.81
C LEU A 38 7.07 -0.76 4.11
N PHE A 39 5.92 -0.83 4.77
CA PHE A 39 5.66 -0.03 5.98
C PHE A 39 6.32 -0.60 7.23
N GLY A 40 6.58 -1.92 7.28
CA GLY A 40 7.34 -2.55 8.36
C GLY A 40 8.84 -2.25 8.29
N SER A 41 9.40 -2.11 7.09
CA SER A 41 10.85 -1.86 6.96
C SER A 41 11.30 -0.48 7.46
N VAL A 42 10.39 0.45 7.78
CA VAL A 42 10.78 1.71 8.42
C VAL A 42 11.48 1.46 9.75
N PHE A 43 11.06 0.43 10.49
CA PHE A 43 11.61 0.06 11.79
C PHE A 43 12.98 -0.63 11.71
N LEU A 44 13.44 -0.96 10.51
CA LEU A 44 14.73 -1.62 10.28
C LEU A 44 15.88 -0.63 10.14
N ARG A 45 15.58 0.67 10.05
CA ARG A 45 16.58 1.71 9.86
C ARG A 45 16.70 2.58 11.10
N GLN A 46 17.93 2.83 11.52
CA GLN A 46 18.24 3.77 12.58
C GLN A 46 18.79 5.08 11.99
N PRO A 47 18.31 6.26 12.44
CA PRO A 47 18.86 7.54 11.99
C PRO A 47 20.28 7.74 12.53
N ARG A 48 21.12 8.49 11.81
CA ARG A 48 22.49 8.79 12.24
C ARG A 48 22.50 9.55 13.57
N GLY A 49 23.53 9.29 14.38
CA GLY A 49 23.74 9.98 15.66
C GLY A 49 22.87 9.50 16.82
N VAL A 50 21.99 8.51 16.60
CA VAL A 50 21.16 7.91 17.67
C VAL A 50 21.85 6.67 18.24
N SER A 51 21.80 6.48 19.55
CA SER A 51 22.27 5.27 20.22
C SER A 51 21.19 4.17 20.23
N GLU A 52 21.60 2.90 20.22
CA GLU A 52 20.69 1.74 20.13
C GLU A 52 19.58 1.72 21.21
N GLY A 53 19.85 2.26 22.40
CA GLY A 53 18.89 2.30 23.51
C GLY A 53 17.75 3.33 23.36
N ALA A 54 17.85 4.25 22.40
CA ALA A 54 16.84 5.29 22.16
C ALA A 54 15.86 4.94 21.01
N VAL A 55 16.06 3.80 20.35
CA VAL A 55 15.26 3.36 19.20
C VAL A 55 13.93 2.75 19.68
N PRO A 56 12.77 3.15 19.14
CA PRO A 56 11.49 2.51 19.42
C PRO A 56 11.56 1.02 19.16
N LYS A 57 10.93 0.23 20.04
CA LYS A 57 10.91 -1.22 19.90
C LYS A 57 10.23 -1.60 18.58
N LYS A 58 10.95 -2.32 17.72
CA LYS A 58 10.40 -2.92 16.50
C LYS A 58 9.22 -3.83 16.83
N PRO A 59 8.06 -3.69 16.15
CA PRO A 59 6.94 -4.61 16.32
C PRO A 59 7.32 -6.06 16.02
N SER A 60 6.70 -7.02 16.69
CA SER A 60 7.03 -8.46 16.54
C SER A 60 6.66 -9.04 15.17
N ASP A 61 5.70 -8.42 14.50
CA ASP A 61 5.23 -8.75 13.15
C ASP A 61 6.16 -8.20 12.04
N VAL A 62 7.08 -7.29 12.37
CA VAL A 62 8.08 -6.82 11.40
C VAL A 62 9.21 -7.84 11.32
N PRO A 63 9.60 -8.33 10.12
CA PRO A 63 10.69 -9.29 9.95
C PRO A 63 12.06 -8.72 10.38
N SER A 64 13.05 -9.58 10.53
CA SER A 64 14.46 -9.15 10.61
C SER A 64 14.94 -8.59 9.26
N LEU A 65 16.13 -7.99 9.24
CA LEU A 65 16.71 -7.46 8.01
C LEU A 65 16.93 -8.56 6.94
N GLU A 66 17.47 -9.70 7.37
CA GLU A 66 17.72 -10.85 6.51
C GLU A 66 16.41 -11.47 6.00
N GLU A 67 15.44 -11.65 6.90
CA GLU A 67 14.10 -12.15 6.56
C GLU A 67 13.39 -11.21 5.58
N ALA A 68 13.45 -9.89 5.79
CA ALA A 68 12.86 -8.91 4.89
C ALA A 68 13.48 -8.99 3.49
N SER A 69 14.81 -9.11 3.41
CA SER A 69 15.52 -9.26 2.14
C SER A 69 15.11 -10.53 1.39
N GLN A 70 15.02 -11.67 2.09
CA GLN A 70 14.57 -12.94 1.51
C GLN A 70 13.10 -12.89 1.08
N GLN A 71 12.23 -12.28 1.88
CA GLN A 71 10.82 -12.10 1.55
C GLN A 71 10.62 -11.21 0.33
N ILE A 72 11.42 -10.13 0.18
CA ILE A 72 11.40 -9.31 -1.04
C ILE A 72 11.71 -10.17 -2.27
N ASP A 73 12.78 -10.96 -2.24
CA ASP A 73 13.17 -11.81 -3.38
C ASP A 73 12.12 -12.86 -3.72
N GLY A 74 11.56 -13.51 -2.70
CA GLY A 74 10.48 -14.47 -2.86
C GLY A 74 9.21 -13.82 -3.44
N THR A 75 8.87 -12.62 -2.97
CA THR A 75 7.68 -11.89 -3.44
C THR A 75 7.84 -11.43 -4.88
N ILE A 76 9.00 -10.90 -5.27
CA ILE A 76 9.29 -10.52 -6.67
C ILE A 76 9.18 -11.74 -7.59
N THR A 77 9.75 -12.88 -7.18
CA THR A 77 9.66 -14.12 -7.95
C THR A 77 8.20 -14.57 -8.12
N HIS A 78 7.38 -14.45 -7.06
CA HIS A 78 5.95 -14.78 -7.12
C HIS A 78 5.19 -13.82 -8.05
N MET A 79 5.49 -12.52 -8.00
CA MET A 79 4.91 -11.52 -8.91
C MET A 79 5.23 -11.82 -10.38
N HIS A 80 6.46 -12.24 -10.70
CA HIS A 80 6.83 -12.64 -12.07
C HIS A 80 6.04 -13.87 -12.54
N SER A 81 5.91 -14.90 -11.69
CA SER A 81 5.11 -16.09 -11.99
C SER A 81 3.65 -15.74 -12.25
N LEU A 82 3.07 -14.87 -11.41
CA LEU A 82 1.68 -14.43 -11.54
C LEU A 82 1.45 -13.56 -12.77
N SER A 83 2.39 -12.66 -13.09
CA SER A 83 2.35 -11.86 -14.30
C SER A 83 2.42 -12.73 -15.56
N GLY A 84 3.22 -13.80 -15.55
CA GLY A 84 3.24 -14.81 -16.61
C GLY A 84 1.86 -15.44 -16.83
N ARG A 85 1.22 -15.90 -15.75
CA ARG A 85 -0.14 -16.48 -15.80
C ARG A 85 -1.20 -15.49 -16.29
N LEU A 86 -1.11 -14.22 -15.87
CA LEU A 86 -2.01 -13.16 -16.34
C LEU A 86 -1.86 -12.89 -17.84
N ASN A 87 -0.62 -12.84 -18.34
CA ASN A 87 -0.36 -12.70 -19.77
C ASN A 87 -0.88 -13.90 -20.58
N GLU A 88 -0.72 -15.13 -20.07
CA GLU A 88 -1.30 -16.33 -20.69
C GLU A 88 -2.84 -16.25 -20.76
N LEU A 89 -3.49 -15.63 -19.77
CA LEU A 89 -4.93 -15.42 -19.79
C LEU A 89 -5.36 -14.38 -20.84
N LEU A 90 -4.58 -13.31 -21.03
CA LEU A 90 -4.83 -12.31 -22.08
C LEU A 90 -4.72 -12.89 -23.49
N GLU A 91 -3.78 -13.82 -23.72
CA GLU A 91 -3.60 -14.46 -25.02
C GLU A 91 -4.77 -15.40 -25.40
N ASN A 92 -5.55 -15.85 -24.42
CA ASN A 92 -6.72 -16.70 -24.61
C ASN A 92 -7.97 -15.85 -24.92
N LYS A 93 -8.47 -15.93 -26.16
CA LYS A 93 -9.62 -15.16 -26.68
C LYS A 93 -10.94 -15.34 -25.92
N ASP A 94 -11.06 -16.37 -25.09
CA ASP A 94 -12.25 -16.61 -24.28
C ASP A 94 -12.33 -15.66 -23.06
N ASN A 95 -11.27 -14.88 -22.79
CA ASN A 95 -11.15 -13.98 -21.64
C ASN A 95 -11.27 -12.48 -21.96
N GLU A 96 -11.75 -12.10 -23.15
CA GLU A 96 -11.96 -10.68 -23.55
C GLU A 96 -12.76 -9.88 -22.52
N CYS A 97 -13.60 -10.53 -21.71
CA CYS A 97 -14.39 -9.86 -20.66
C CYS A 97 -13.58 -9.41 -19.42
N PHE A 98 -12.33 -9.85 -19.27
CA PHE A 98 -11.44 -9.52 -18.15
C PHE A 98 -10.20 -8.73 -18.56
N GLU A 99 -10.04 -8.37 -19.84
CA GLU A 99 -8.84 -7.71 -20.38
C GLU A 99 -8.46 -6.45 -19.59
N ASP A 100 -9.40 -5.54 -19.39
CA ASP A 100 -9.18 -4.31 -18.62
C ASP A 100 -8.73 -4.58 -17.17
N GLN A 101 -9.29 -5.62 -16.53
CA GLN A 101 -8.95 -6.00 -15.15
C GLN A 101 -7.56 -6.63 -15.06
N ILE A 102 -7.23 -7.50 -16.01
CA ILE A 102 -5.91 -8.13 -16.08
C ILE A 102 -4.83 -7.05 -16.31
N ASP A 103 -5.08 -6.11 -17.21
CA ASP A 103 -4.19 -4.98 -17.47
C ASP A 103 -3.97 -4.11 -16.22
N GLU A 104 -5.02 -3.87 -15.44
CA GLU A 104 -4.92 -3.19 -14.16
C GLU A 104 -4.05 -3.96 -13.17
N TYR A 105 -4.28 -5.26 -13.02
CA TYR A 105 -3.48 -6.11 -12.13
C TYR A 105 -2.01 -6.20 -12.53
N LEU A 106 -1.71 -6.29 -13.83
CA LEU A 106 -0.33 -6.27 -14.32
C LEU A 106 0.37 -4.96 -13.95
N ARG A 107 -0.31 -3.80 -14.07
CA ARG A 107 0.23 -2.51 -13.63
C ARG A 107 0.47 -2.46 -12.12
N GLU A 108 -0.45 -3.00 -11.32
CA GLU A 108 -0.30 -3.06 -9.86
C GLU A 108 0.88 -3.94 -9.42
N LEU A 109 1.09 -5.08 -10.09
CA LEU A 109 2.23 -5.96 -9.85
C LEU A 109 3.54 -5.28 -10.24
N GLU A 110 3.59 -4.59 -11.37
CA GLU A 110 4.77 -3.82 -11.81
C GLU A 110 5.11 -2.70 -10.81
N ASP A 111 4.11 -1.95 -10.35
CA ASP A 111 4.30 -0.91 -9.32
C ASP A 111 4.84 -1.49 -8.01
N SER A 112 4.33 -2.64 -7.60
CA SER A 112 4.76 -3.35 -6.39
C SER A 112 6.19 -3.86 -6.53
N GLU A 113 6.54 -4.43 -7.67
CA GLU A 113 7.90 -4.86 -7.99
C GLU A 113 8.87 -3.68 -7.96
N ARG A 114 8.56 -2.57 -8.64
CA ARG A 114 9.40 -1.36 -8.62
C ARG A 114 9.63 -0.86 -7.20
N THR A 115 8.59 -0.90 -6.37
CA THR A 115 8.67 -0.49 -4.97
C THR A 115 9.60 -1.39 -4.17
N LEU A 116 9.45 -2.72 -4.28
CA LEU A 116 10.29 -3.68 -3.56
C LEU A 116 11.74 -3.70 -4.06
N ALA A 117 11.94 -3.57 -5.37
CA ALA A 117 13.26 -3.48 -5.99
C ALA A 117 14.03 -2.23 -5.52
N ALA A 118 13.33 -1.10 -5.34
CA ALA A 118 13.90 0.10 -4.76
C ALA A 118 14.15 -0.06 -3.25
N LEU A 119 13.24 -0.70 -2.52
CA LEU A 119 13.35 -0.89 -1.08
C LEU A 119 14.55 -1.78 -0.69
N LYS A 120 14.77 -2.88 -1.40
CA LYS A 120 15.79 -3.89 -1.07
C LYS A 120 17.18 -3.30 -0.80
N PRO A 121 17.80 -2.51 -1.71
CA PRO A 121 19.11 -1.94 -1.45
C PRO A 121 19.08 -0.93 -0.29
N MET A 122 17.96 -0.22 -0.09
CA MET A 122 17.80 0.74 1.01
C MET A 122 17.72 0.11 2.40
N LEU A 123 17.45 -1.20 2.49
CA LEU A 123 17.53 -1.93 3.75
C LEU A 123 18.97 -2.01 4.28
N ASN A 124 19.97 -2.00 3.39
CA ASN A 124 21.39 -2.05 3.72
C ASN A 124 22.10 -0.77 3.27
N GLN A 125 21.97 0.30 4.05
CA GLN A 125 22.53 1.63 3.74
C GLN A 125 24.05 1.62 3.47
N GLU A 126 24.79 0.66 4.05
CA GLU A 126 26.23 0.51 3.86
C GLU A 126 26.59 0.13 2.42
N ASN A 127 25.70 -0.60 1.74
CA ASN A 127 25.91 -1.05 0.36
C ASN A 127 25.57 0.02 -0.68
N LEU A 128 24.91 1.12 -0.25
CA LEU A 128 24.61 2.24 -1.12
C LEU A 128 25.85 3.13 -1.31
N THR A 129 25.98 3.68 -2.51
CA THR A 129 26.97 4.68 -2.90
C THR A 129 26.45 6.11 -2.66
N GLU A 130 27.36 7.08 -2.62
CA GLU A 130 27.00 8.46 -2.35
C GLU A 130 26.13 9.05 -3.47
N GLY A 131 25.02 9.69 -3.10
CA GLY A 131 24.03 10.22 -4.04
C GLY A 131 22.88 9.26 -4.37
N GLU A 132 22.97 7.97 -4.01
CA GLU A 132 21.85 7.04 -4.18
C GLU A 132 20.71 7.32 -3.20
N ILE A 133 19.48 7.11 -3.65
CA ILE A 133 18.28 7.26 -2.81
C ILE A 133 18.37 6.30 -1.63
N GLY A 134 18.18 6.84 -0.43
CA GLY A 134 18.30 6.08 0.80
C GLY A 134 19.71 6.11 1.40
N LYS A 135 20.73 6.61 0.70
CA LYS A 135 22.08 6.70 1.28
C LYS A 135 22.15 7.67 2.44
N SER A 136 21.54 8.84 2.30
CA SER A 136 21.38 9.83 3.38
C SER A 136 20.02 9.68 4.06
N ASP A 137 19.92 10.15 5.30
CA ASP A 137 18.64 10.11 6.03
C ASP A 137 17.59 11.01 5.36
N VAL A 138 17.99 12.14 4.79
CA VAL A 138 17.12 13.05 4.04
C VAL A 138 16.57 12.40 2.76
N SER A 139 17.42 11.73 1.97
CA SER A 139 16.98 11.03 0.76
C SER A 139 16.05 9.86 1.09
N TRP A 140 16.32 9.15 2.18
CA TRP A 140 15.45 8.08 2.67
C TRP A 140 14.10 8.60 3.13
N LEU A 141 14.07 9.67 3.94
CA LEU A 141 12.83 10.33 4.39
C LEU A 141 12.00 10.82 3.19
N SER A 142 12.66 11.39 2.18
CA SER A 142 11.99 11.85 0.96
C SER A 142 11.32 10.70 0.20
N TRP A 143 12.03 9.58 0.04
CA TRP A 143 11.47 8.38 -0.61
C TRP A 143 10.30 7.79 0.19
N ARG A 144 10.44 7.71 1.52
CA ARG A 144 9.39 7.23 2.42
C ARG A 144 8.14 8.09 2.36
N ARG A 145 8.32 9.40 2.37
CA ARG A 145 7.24 10.39 2.24
C ARG A 145 6.45 10.19 0.95
N ASN A 146 7.14 10.03 -0.18
CA ASN A 146 6.48 9.84 -1.47
C ASN A 146 5.72 8.50 -1.53
N THR A 147 6.32 7.43 -1.02
CA THR A 147 5.71 6.10 -1.05
C THR A 147 4.49 6.03 -0.13
N LEU A 148 4.58 6.64 1.06
CA LEU A 148 3.47 6.78 1.99
C LEU A 148 2.32 7.60 1.35
N GLY A 149 2.64 8.76 0.76
CA GLY A 149 1.65 9.62 0.10
C GLY A 149 0.95 8.93 -1.08
N ALA A 150 1.68 8.17 -1.89
CA ALA A 150 1.09 7.44 -3.03
C ALA A 150 0.11 6.34 -2.58
N LYS A 151 0.44 5.59 -1.51
CA LYS A 151 -0.47 4.60 -0.94
C LYS A 151 -1.68 5.26 -0.27
N LEU A 152 -1.46 6.32 0.51
CA LEU A 152 -2.52 7.08 1.16
C LEU A 152 -3.53 7.65 0.15
N HIS A 153 -3.05 8.14 -0.99
CA HIS A 153 -3.91 8.66 -2.05
C HIS A 153 -4.83 7.56 -2.61
N ARG A 154 -4.28 6.37 -2.90
CA ARG A 154 -5.06 5.22 -3.38
C ARG A 154 -6.11 4.78 -2.36
N GLU A 155 -5.71 4.57 -1.11
CA GLU A 155 -6.62 4.16 -0.02
C GLU A 155 -7.73 5.20 0.21
N SER A 156 -7.40 6.50 0.13
CA SER A 156 -8.39 7.57 0.28
C SER A 156 -9.40 7.60 -0.86
N ASN A 157 -8.96 7.36 -2.10
CA ASN A 157 -9.86 7.28 -3.26
C ASN A 157 -10.77 6.06 -3.17
N GLU A 158 -10.27 4.92 -2.70
CA GLU A 158 -11.07 3.71 -2.49
C GLU A 158 -12.11 3.92 -1.39
N LEU A 159 -11.73 4.49 -0.24
CA LEU A 159 -12.66 4.85 0.82
C LEU A 159 -13.74 5.81 0.31
N HIS A 160 -13.36 6.83 -0.46
CA HIS A 160 -14.30 7.79 -1.02
C HIS A 160 -15.30 7.12 -1.97
N SER A 161 -14.81 6.26 -2.86
CA SER A 161 -15.65 5.48 -3.76
C SER A 161 -16.64 4.58 -3.01
N LEU A 162 -16.20 3.98 -1.90
CA LEU A 162 -17.07 3.19 -1.03
C LEU A 162 -18.13 4.02 -0.33
N ILE A 163 -17.81 5.26 0.08
CA ILE A 163 -18.76 6.19 0.69
C ILE A 163 -19.81 6.63 -0.33
N GLU A 164 -19.38 6.99 -1.54
CA GLU A 164 -20.26 7.47 -2.63
C GLU A 164 -21.11 6.37 -3.27
N GLY A 165 -20.69 5.11 -3.17
CA GLY A 165 -21.44 3.96 -3.67
C GLY A 165 -22.87 3.92 -3.12
N SER A 166 -23.85 4.13 -4.00
CA SER A 166 -25.29 4.23 -3.67
C SER A 166 -25.88 2.89 -3.22
N GLU A 167 -26.77 2.93 -2.22
CA GLU A 167 -27.64 1.81 -1.84
C GLU A 167 -28.78 1.63 -2.87
N ASN A 168 -28.47 1.10 -4.06
CA ASN A 168 -29.50 0.83 -5.07
C ASN A 168 -30.06 -0.60 -4.90
N GLY A 169 -31.31 -0.72 -4.41
CA GLY A 169 -32.17 -1.90 -4.56
C GLY A 169 -32.20 -2.92 -3.40
N ASP A 170 -33.24 -3.77 -3.44
CA ASP A 170 -33.91 -4.63 -2.42
C ASP A 170 -33.08 -5.53 -1.47
N ASN A 171 -31.76 -5.35 -1.35
CA ASN A 171 -30.94 -6.13 -0.41
C ASN A 171 -29.87 -5.28 0.30
N ILE A 172 -30.35 -4.21 0.95
CA ILE A 172 -29.56 -3.25 1.73
C ILE A 172 -28.61 -3.95 2.71
N GLU A 173 -29.08 -5.00 3.39
CA GLU A 173 -28.29 -5.73 4.40
C GLU A 173 -27.08 -6.45 3.78
N LYS A 174 -27.24 -7.16 2.65
CA LYS A 174 -26.14 -7.84 1.97
C LYS A 174 -25.13 -6.85 1.39
N THR A 175 -25.61 -5.72 0.89
CA THR A 175 -24.76 -4.63 0.39
C THR A 175 -23.98 -3.96 1.52
N ALA A 176 -24.61 -3.73 2.68
CA ALA A 176 -23.96 -3.18 3.86
C ALA A 176 -22.88 -4.12 4.43
N LYS A 177 -23.16 -5.43 4.53
CA LYS A 177 -22.18 -6.44 4.97
C LYS A 177 -20.96 -6.52 4.05
N ASN A 178 -21.16 -6.45 2.74
CA ASN A 178 -20.05 -6.43 1.78
C ASN A 178 -19.22 -5.14 1.90
N ARG A 179 -19.87 -3.98 1.99
CA ARG A 179 -19.16 -2.69 2.20
C ARG A 179 -18.39 -2.67 3.50
N LEU A 180 -18.97 -3.22 4.58
CA LEU A 180 -18.30 -3.33 5.88
C LEU A 180 -17.03 -4.15 5.76
N LYS A 181 -17.08 -5.32 5.10
CA LYS A 181 -15.89 -6.15 4.88
C LYS A 181 -14.77 -5.41 4.14
N ILE A 182 -15.10 -4.61 3.12
CA ILE A 182 -14.10 -3.84 2.37
C ILE A 182 -13.55 -2.71 3.26
N ALA A 183 -14.41 -1.98 3.96
CA ALA A 183 -14.01 -0.92 4.88
C ALA A 183 -13.10 -1.44 6.02
N GLU A 184 -13.38 -2.64 6.54
CA GLU A 184 -12.50 -3.32 7.51
C GLU A 184 -11.13 -3.65 6.92
N GLY A 185 -11.05 -3.97 5.63
CA GLY A 185 -9.80 -4.11 4.89
C GLY A 185 -9.01 -2.81 4.86
N LEU A 186 -9.63 -1.71 4.42
CA LEU A 186 -9.03 -0.38 4.41
C LEU A 186 -8.57 0.07 5.79
N LEU A 187 -9.34 -0.21 6.84
CA LEU A 187 -8.97 0.13 8.21
C LEU A 187 -7.69 -0.60 8.65
N LYS A 188 -7.52 -1.89 8.28
CA LYS A 188 -6.29 -2.64 8.57
C LYS A 188 -5.08 -2.02 7.86
N THR A 189 -5.24 -1.60 6.61
CA THR A 189 -4.16 -0.90 5.90
C THR A 189 -3.85 0.44 6.55
N ALA A 190 -4.88 1.20 6.92
CA ALA A 190 -4.72 2.47 7.63
C ALA A 190 -4.01 2.31 8.99
N ASP A 191 -4.28 1.23 9.74
CA ASP A 191 -3.56 0.91 10.97
C ASP A 191 -2.05 0.71 10.72
N SER A 192 -1.68 0.01 9.65
CA SER A 192 -0.28 -0.19 9.26
C SER A 192 0.39 1.11 8.80
N LEU A 193 -0.30 1.93 7.99
CA LEU A 193 0.17 3.26 7.58
C LEU A 193 0.41 4.15 8.80
N GLN A 194 -0.52 4.17 9.75
CA GLN A 194 -0.44 4.96 10.98
C GLN A 194 0.79 4.60 11.83
N ARG A 195 1.05 3.29 12.01
CA ARG A 195 2.26 2.82 12.73
C ARG A 195 3.55 3.28 12.04
N SER A 196 3.62 3.16 10.72
CA SER A 196 4.76 3.63 9.94
C SER A 196 4.94 5.15 10.03
N ALA A 197 3.85 5.91 9.93
CA ALA A 197 3.85 7.37 10.04
C ALA A 197 4.36 7.85 11.41
N GLN A 198 3.95 7.19 12.50
CA GLN A 198 4.46 7.48 13.85
C GLN A 198 5.96 7.26 13.96
N TYR A 199 6.48 6.16 13.41
CA TYR A 199 7.92 5.91 13.39
C TYR A 199 8.66 6.94 12.54
N LEU A 200 8.13 7.31 11.37
CA LEU A 200 8.72 8.33 10.51
C LEU A 200 8.79 9.69 11.19
N SER A 201 7.77 10.08 11.96
CA SER A 201 7.79 11.32 12.75
C SER A 201 8.89 11.30 13.81
N TRP A 202 9.03 10.18 14.54
CA TRP A 202 10.14 9.98 15.47
C TRP A 202 11.51 10.05 14.76
N PHE A 203 11.67 9.32 13.66
CA PHE A 203 12.92 9.27 12.90
C PHE A 203 13.32 10.66 12.41
N THR A 204 12.37 11.38 11.82
CA THR A 204 12.55 12.75 11.33
C THR A 204 13.00 13.69 12.43
N THR A 205 12.39 13.60 13.62
CA THR A 205 12.81 14.39 14.79
C THR A 205 14.28 14.13 15.15
N ARG A 206 14.71 12.87 15.13
CA ARG A 206 16.12 12.52 15.42
C ARG A 206 17.10 13.00 14.37
N VAL A 207 16.73 12.94 13.09
CA VAL A 207 17.54 13.51 12.00
C VAL A 207 17.72 15.01 12.18
N MET A 208 16.64 15.72 12.51
CA MET A 208 16.69 17.17 12.79
C MET A 208 17.59 17.50 13.97
N GLU A 209 17.41 16.81 15.10
CA GLU A 209 18.25 17.00 16.29
C GLU A 209 19.74 16.76 15.98
N TYR A 210 20.07 15.67 15.28
CA TYR A 210 21.45 15.39 14.89
C TYR A 210 22.01 16.48 13.99
N ASN A 211 21.26 16.91 12.96
CA ASN A 211 21.67 17.96 12.05
C ASN A 211 21.98 19.28 12.78
N GLU A 212 21.26 19.61 13.86
CA GLU A 212 21.53 20.80 14.67
C GLU A 212 22.82 20.71 15.49
N THR A 213 23.31 19.50 15.77
CA THR A 213 24.61 19.31 16.45
C THR A 213 25.82 19.47 15.54
N LEU A 214 25.62 19.49 14.22
CA LEU A 214 26.69 19.57 13.23
C LEU A 214 27.24 21.00 13.09
N PRO A 215 28.54 21.17 12.75
CA PRO A 215 29.08 22.45 12.30
C PRO A 215 28.32 23.01 11.11
N GLU A 216 28.21 24.34 10.99
CA GLU A 216 27.42 25.02 9.94
C GLU A 216 27.76 24.56 8.51
N ILE A 217 29.02 24.22 8.24
CA ILE A 217 29.48 23.75 6.92
C ILE A 217 29.05 22.31 6.59
N GLU A 218 28.66 21.53 7.61
CA GLU A 218 28.22 20.13 7.49
C GLU A 218 26.70 19.99 7.60
N LYS A 219 25.98 21.06 7.97
CA LYS A 219 24.53 21.04 8.07
C LYS A 219 23.88 20.82 6.71
N ASP A 220 22.95 19.88 6.66
CA ASP A 220 22.05 19.72 5.52
C ASP A 220 20.80 20.58 5.74
N PHE A 221 20.76 21.74 5.08
CA PHE A 221 19.64 22.68 5.18
C PHE A 221 18.35 22.16 4.53
N THR A 222 18.41 21.08 3.76
CA THR A 222 17.20 20.45 3.20
C THR A 222 16.44 19.61 4.23
N CYS A 223 17.08 19.26 5.37
CA CYS A 223 16.45 18.54 6.48
C CYS A 223 15.13 19.18 6.92
N SER A 224 15.12 20.51 7.13
CA SER A 224 13.93 21.23 7.62
C SER A 224 12.76 21.15 6.65
N LEU A 225 13.04 21.24 5.34
CA LEU A 225 12.02 21.15 4.30
C LEU A 225 11.43 19.74 4.24
N VAL A 226 12.30 18.72 4.24
CA VAL A 226 11.87 17.32 4.24
C VAL A 226 11.09 16.98 5.50
N ALA A 227 11.51 17.50 6.66
CA ALA A 227 10.81 17.29 7.93
C ALA A 227 9.39 17.86 7.91
N GLN A 228 9.22 19.07 7.37
CA GLN A 228 7.90 19.66 7.18
C GLN A 228 7.02 18.78 6.29
N TRP A 229 7.53 18.34 5.13
CA TRP A 229 6.76 17.49 4.22
C TRP A 229 6.40 16.13 4.82
N VAL A 230 7.32 15.51 5.58
CA VAL A 230 7.02 14.26 6.29
C VAL A 230 5.90 14.50 7.30
N GLN A 231 5.95 15.59 8.06
CA GLN A 231 4.90 15.88 9.05
C GLN A 231 3.54 16.13 8.40
N GLU A 232 3.49 16.79 7.25
CA GLU A 232 2.27 16.97 6.47
C GLU A 232 1.67 15.62 6.05
N GLU A 233 2.46 14.69 5.53
CA GLU A 233 1.98 13.36 5.17
C GLU A 233 1.54 12.55 6.40
N VAL A 234 2.27 12.63 7.52
CA VAL A 234 1.89 11.98 8.79
C VAL A 234 0.51 12.47 9.26
N ASN A 235 0.25 13.77 9.17
CA ASN A 235 -1.05 14.33 9.55
C ASN A 235 -2.18 13.81 8.64
N LYS A 236 -1.94 13.71 7.32
CA LYS A 236 -2.92 13.14 6.39
C LYS A 236 -3.22 11.67 6.67
N VAL A 237 -2.21 10.89 7.04
CA VAL A 237 -2.40 9.47 7.46
C VAL A 237 -3.30 9.39 8.70
N GLN A 238 -3.08 10.26 9.69
CA GLN A 238 -3.92 10.30 10.91
C GLN A 238 -5.38 10.63 10.58
N GLU A 239 -5.61 11.57 9.68
CA GLU A 239 -6.95 11.92 9.21
C GLU A 239 -7.62 10.77 8.47
N HIS A 240 -6.92 10.13 7.53
CA HIS A 240 -7.43 8.99 6.78
C HIS A 240 -7.78 7.81 7.71
N HIS A 241 -6.91 7.49 8.67
CA HIS A 241 -7.16 6.46 9.68
C HIS A 241 -8.46 6.71 10.46
N LYS A 242 -8.65 7.95 10.91
CA LYS A 242 -9.89 8.38 11.58
C LYS A 242 -11.10 8.21 10.67
N ASN A 243 -10.98 8.56 9.39
CA ASN A 243 -12.07 8.43 8.41
C ASN A 243 -12.47 6.97 8.19
N CYS A 244 -11.50 6.06 8.00
CA CYS A 244 -11.76 4.62 7.90
C CYS A 244 -12.48 4.10 9.15
N LYS A 245 -11.99 4.46 10.33
CA LYS A 245 -12.59 4.02 11.60
C LYS A 245 -14.05 4.48 11.75
N ASN A 246 -14.32 5.74 11.41
CA ASN A 246 -15.66 6.30 11.48
C ASN A 246 -16.61 5.61 10.50
N PHE A 247 -16.16 5.38 9.26
CA PHE A 247 -16.95 4.72 8.23
C PHE A 247 -17.27 3.25 8.59
N CYS A 248 -16.30 2.50 9.08
CA CYS A 248 -16.53 1.14 9.59
C CYS A 248 -17.57 1.12 10.72
N SER A 249 -17.46 2.05 11.68
CA SER A 249 -18.39 2.15 12.80
C SER A 249 -19.81 2.48 12.34
N GLU A 250 -19.96 3.36 11.35
CA GLU A 250 -21.25 3.70 10.75
C GLU A 250 -21.87 2.47 10.08
N LEU A 251 -21.11 1.76 9.24
CA LEU A 251 -21.60 0.56 8.54
C LEU A 251 -21.98 -0.56 9.51
N ALA A 252 -21.17 -0.81 10.54
CA ALA A 252 -21.48 -1.82 11.56
C ALA A 252 -22.84 -1.53 12.24
N SER A 253 -23.10 -0.26 12.59
CA SER A 253 -24.38 0.15 13.20
C SER A 253 -25.59 -0.03 12.29
N LYS A 254 -25.39 -0.07 10.97
CA LYS A 254 -26.44 -0.31 9.97
C LYS A 254 -26.70 -1.81 9.75
N THR A 255 -25.70 -2.66 9.98
CA THR A 255 -25.83 -4.13 9.85
C THR A 255 -26.41 -4.83 11.08
N GLU A 256 -26.46 -4.15 12.22
CA GLU A 256 -27.02 -4.68 13.49
C GLU A 256 -28.52 -4.36 13.68
N LYS A 257 -29.13 -3.60 12.77
CA LYS A 257 -30.56 -3.25 12.77
C LYS A 257 -31.36 -4.16 11.85
#